data_AF-A0A504J963-F1
#
_entry.id   AF-A0A504J963-F1
#
_cell.length_a   1.000
_cell.length_b   1.000
_cell.length_c   1.000
_cell.angle_alpha   90.00
_cell.angle_beta   90.00
_cell.angle_gamma   90.00
#
_symmetry.space_group_name_H-M   'P 1'
#
loop_
_entity.id
_entity.type
_entity.pdbx_description
1 polymer ?
#
loop_
_entity_poly.entity_id
_entity_poly.type
_entity_poly.pdbx_seq_one_letter_code
_entity_poly.pdbx_strand_id
1 'polypeptide(L)'
;MNLSIPEIALLGRLFSQIKVINIKDNKQQYFKFLSQIYTSRDNTDISEHSIKNEFYSSSDTTLENVERVLIRMLNTLQKLKASASR
;
A
#
# COMPACT_ATOMS: atom_id res chain seq x y z
N MET A 1 10.20 2.39 -5.94
CA MET A 1 9.51 2.45 -4.63
C MET A 1 10.11 1.35 -3.78
N ASN A 2 10.41 1.58 -2.50
CA ASN A 2 11.15 0.59 -1.70
C ASN A 2 10.17 -0.15 -0.78
N LEU A 3 9.15 -0.81 -1.35
CA LEU A 3 8.18 -1.59 -0.57
C LEU A 3 8.22 -3.05 -0.99
N SER A 4 8.10 -3.95 -0.04
CA SER A 4 7.91 -5.38 -0.31
C SER A 4 6.48 -5.68 -0.74
N ILE A 5 6.25 -6.87 -1.32
CA ILE A 5 4.89 -7.31 -1.72
C ILE A 5 3.91 -7.27 -0.52
N PRO A 6 4.26 -7.78 0.68
CA PRO A 6 3.40 -7.66 1.86
C PRO A 6 3.06 -6.21 2.25
N GLU A 7 4.03 -5.30 2.16
CA GLU A 7 3.82 -3.89 2.49
C GLU A 7 2.86 -3.22 1.49
N ILE A 8 2.96 -3.55 0.20
CA ILE A 8 2.04 -3.09 -0.85
C ILE A 8 0.63 -3.61 -0.59
N ALA A 9 0.49 -4.90 -0.29
CA ALA A 9 -0.79 -5.54 -0.02
C ALA A 9 -1.46 -4.93 1.22
N LEU A 10 -0.70 -4.69 2.30
CA LEU A 10 -1.18 -4.05 3.51
C LEU A 10 -1.62 -2.59 3.27
N LEU A 11 -0.85 -1.79 2.53
CA LEU A 11 -1.26 -0.43 2.15
C LEU A 11 -2.58 -0.43 1.37
N GLY A 12 -2.72 -1.35 0.40
CA GLY A 12 -3.96 -1.49 -0.35
C GLY A 12 -5.14 -1.88 0.54
N ARG A 13 -4.91 -2.77 1.52
CA ARG A 13 -5.92 -3.13 2.52
C ARG A 13 -6.31 -1.93 3.37
N LEU A 14 -5.36 -1.13 3.82
CA LEU A 14 -5.64 0.08 4.60
C LEU A 14 -6.55 1.03 3.80
N PHE A 15 -6.22 1.32 2.53
CA PHE A 15 -7.07 2.15 1.67
C PHE A 15 -8.50 1.62 1.52
N SER A 16 -8.65 0.29 1.45
CA SER A 16 -9.98 -0.32 1.46
C SER A 16 -10.70 -0.16 2.80
N GLN A 17 -10.01 -0.39 3.91
CA GLN A 17 -10.59 -0.32 5.26
C GLN A 17 -11.05 1.10 5.63
N ILE A 18 -10.28 2.12 5.24
CA ILE A 18 -10.66 3.53 5.43
C ILE A 18 -11.57 4.06 4.30
N LYS A 19 -12.02 3.18 3.39
CA LYS A 19 -12.98 3.47 2.31
C LYS A 19 -12.49 4.49 1.27
N VAL A 20 -11.17 4.67 1.13
CA VAL A 20 -10.58 5.40 0.00
C VAL A 20 -10.85 4.64 -1.31
N ILE A 21 -10.88 3.31 -1.25
CA ILE A 21 -11.19 2.43 -2.38
C ILE A 21 -12.27 1.42 -1.97
N ASN A 22 -13.30 1.24 -2.80
CA ASN A 22 -14.30 0.19 -2.59
C ASN A 22 -13.94 -1.05 -3.43
N ILE A 23 -13.58 -2.14 -2.76
CA ILE A 23 -13.16 -3.39 -3.41
C ILE A 23 -14.17 -4.52 -3.26
N LYS A 24 -15.34 -4.28 -2.62
CA LYS A 24 -16.26 -5.34 -2.18
C LYS A 24 -16.62 -6.33 -3.30
N ASP A 25 -16.92 -5.79 -4.48
CA ASP A 25 -17.38 -6.57 -5.63
C ASP A 25 -16.25 -6.85 -6.66
N ASN A 26 -15.09 -6.22 -6.51
CA ASN A 26 -14.00 -6.22 -7.51
C ASN A 26 -12.61 -6.50 -6.92
N LYS A 27 -12.52 -7.32 -5.87
CA LYS A 27 -11.24 -7.64 -5.19
C LYS A 27 -10.16 -8.15 -6.14
N GLN A 28 -10.54 -9.01 -7.09
CA GLN A 28 -9.60 -9.57 -8.06
C GLN A 28 -8.99 -8.49 -8.96
N GLN A 29 -9.82 -7.59 -9.50
CA GLN A 29 -9.34 -6.46 -10.28
C GLN A 29 -8.44 -5.54 -9.44
N TYR A 30 -8.73 -5.39 -8.15
CA TYR A 30 -7.88 -4.62 -7.26
C TYR A 30 -6.51 -5.26 -7.05
N PHE A 31 -6.44 -6.58 -6.84
CA PHE A 31 -5.14 -7.27 -6.73
C PHE A 31 -4.33 -7.19 -8.02
N LYS A 32 -5.00 -7.34 -9.18
CA LYS A 32 -4.38 -7.15 -10.50
C LYS A 32 -3.86 -5.73 -10.70
N PHE A 33 -4.64 -4.74 -10.27
CA PHE A 33 -4.19 -3.34 -10.29
C PHE A 33 -2.93 -3.13 -9.44
N LEU A 34 -2.93 -3.65 -8.20
CA LEU A 34 -1.77 -3.54 -7.32
C LEU A 34 -0.52 -4.21 -7.92
N SER A 35 -0.69 -5.36 -8.57
CA SER A 35 0.41 -6.10 -9.20
C SER A 35 0.97 -5.42 -10.46
N GLN A 36 0.16 -4.60 -11.14
CA GLN A 36 0.55 -3.91 -12.38
C GLN A 36 1.14 -2.51 -12.15
N ILE A 37 0.69 -1.80 -11.11
CA ILE A 37 1.06 -0.40 -10.87
C ILE A 37 2.28 -0.27 -9.97
N TYR A 38 2.43 -1.17 -9.00
CA TYR A 38 3.53 -1.11 -8.05
C TYR A 38 4.69 -1.99 -8.50
N THR A 39 5.90 -1.46 -8.37
CA THR A 39 7.14 -2.24 -8.40
C THR A 39 7.58 -2.50 -6.98
N SER A 40 7.96 -3.75 -6.66
CA SER A 40 8.47 -4.08 -5.32
C SER A 40 9.98 -3.89 -5.26
N ARG A 41 10.51 -3.74 -4.04
CA ARG A 41 11.96 -3.64 -3.78
C ARG A 41 12.72 -4.87 -4.30
N ASP A 42 12.13 -6.05 -4.14
CA ASP A 42 12.84 -7.33 -4.28
C ASP A 42 12.54 -8.01 -5.62
N ASN A 43 11.45 -7.65 -6.29
CA ASN A 43 11.03 -8.19 -7.59
C ASN A 43 10.35 -7.12 -8.44
N THR A 44 10.79 -6.98 -9.69
CA THR A 44 10.14 -6.12 -10.69
C THR A 44 8.79 -6.67 -11.14
N ASP A 45 8.60 -7.99 -11.12
CA ASP A 45 7.32 -8.64 -11.40
C ASP A 45 6.63 -9.06 -10.11
N ILE A 46 5.53 -8.38 -9.78
CA ILE A 46 4.63 -8.77 -8.71
C ILE A 46 3.51 -9.61 -9.32
N SER A 47 3.28 -10.81 -8.79
CA SER A 47 2.13 -11.61 -9.21
C SER A 47 0.86 -11.21 -8.45
N GLU A 48 -0.29 -11.23 -9.12
CA GLU A 48 -1.61 -11.02 -8.48
C GLU A 48 -1.82 -12.00 -7.32
N HIS A 49 -1.36 -13.25 -7.49
CA HIS A 49 -1.48 -14.30 -6.48
C HIS A 49 -0.71 -13.96 -5.20
N SER A 50 0.52 -13.45 -5.34
CA SER A 50 1.34 -13.03 -4.19
C SER A 50 0.67 -11.90 -3.41
N ILE A 51 0.11 -10.90 -4.11
CA ILE A 51 -0.63 -9.81 -3.45
C ILE A 51 -1.85 -10.36 -2.71
N LYS A 52 -2.64 -11.23 -3.33
CA LYS A 52 -3.83 -11.81 -2.71
C LYS A 52 -3.50 -12.55 -1.40
N ASN A 53 -2.41 -13.32 -1.39
CA ASN A 53 -2.00 -14.07 -0.21
C ASN A 53 -1.62 -13.13 0.93
N GLU A 54 -0.77 -12.14 0.63
CA GLU A 54 -0.29 -11.18 1.63
C GLU A 54 -1.34 -10.13 2.02
N PHE A 55 -2.43 -9.98 1.28
CA PHE A 55 -3.46 -8.99 1.60
C PHE A 55 -4.15 -9.28 2.95
N TYR A 56 -4.29 -10.57 3.29
CA TYR A 56 -5.02 -10.99 4.49
C TYR A 56 -4.10 -11.31 5.67
N SER A 57 -2.81 -11.53 5.43
CA SER A 57 -1.79 -11.79 6.45
C SER A 57 -0.86 -10.58 6.58
N SER A 58 -0.51 -10.19 7.81
CA SER A 58 0.51 -9.16 8.01
C SER A 58 1.40 -9.56 9.18
N SER A 59 2.71 -9.61 8.95
CA SER A 59 3.70 -9.79 10.01
C SER A 59 3.94 -8.48 10.75
N ASP A 60 4.46 -8.55 11.97
CA ASP A 60 4.80 -7.36 12.76
C ASP A 60 5.79 -6.45 12.02
N THR A 61 6.79 -7.03 11.36
CA THR A 61 7.73 -6.27 10.52
C THR A 61 7.03 -5.53 9.37
N THR A 62 6.03 -6.15 8.74
CA THR A 62 5.25 -5.52 7.67
C THR A 62 4.44 -4.35 8.20
N LEU A 63 3.83 -4.51 9.38
CA LEU A 63 3.09 -3.44 10.07
C LEU A 63 4.00 -2.26 10.41
N GLU A 64 5.15 -2.51 11.04
CA GLU A 64 6.12 -1.48 11.39
C GLU A 64 6.64 -0.70 10.17
N ASN A 65 6.94 -1.42 9.07
CA ASN A 65 7.44 -0.78 7.87
C ASN A 65 6.36 0.08 7.19
N VAL A 66 5.12 -0.40 7.11
CA VAL A 66 4.00 0.39 6.60
C VAL A 66 3.70 1.59 7.49
N GLU A 67 3.78 1.46 8.82
CA GLU A 67 3.64 2.58 9.74
C GLU A 67 4.65 3.69 9.44
N ARG A 68 5.93 3.35 9.24
CA ARG A 68 6.96 4.33 8.85
C ARG A 68 6.62 5.03 7.54
N VAL A 69 6.00 4.34 6.59
CA VAL A 69 5.53 4.94 5.32
C VAL A 69 4.41 5.93 5.57
N LEU A 70 3.41 5.56 6.39
CA LEU A 70 2.29 6.44 6.75
C LEU A 70 2.78 7.71 7.47
N ILE A 71 3.73 7.59 8.39
CA ILE A 71 4.37 8.73 9.06
C ILE A 71 5.05 9.66 8.04
N ARG A 72 5.77 9.11 7.05
CA ARG A 72 6.39 9.91 5.98
C ARG A 72 5.34 10.63 5.13
N MET A 73 4.21 9.97 4.83
CA MET A 73 3.09 10.60 4.11
C MET A 73 2.51 11.77 4.91
N LEU A 74 2.27 11.58 6.22
CA LEU A 74 1.76 12.63 7.11
C LEU A 74 2.70 13.83 7.17
N ASN A 75 4.00 13.58 7.37
CA ASN A 75 5.02 14.63 7.40
C ASN A 75 5.09 15.40 6.06
N THR A 76 4.92 14.69 4.94
CA THR A 76 4.86 15.30 3.61
C THR A 76 3.63 16.18 3.45
N LEU A 77 2.46 15.72 3.89
CA LEU A 77 1.23 16.51 3.88
C LEU A 77 1.35 17.77 4.72
N GLN A 78 1.97 17.70 5.90
CA GLN A 78 2.22 18.87 6.75
C GLN A 78 3.10 19.91 6.07
N LYS A 79 4.16 19.49 5.38
CA LYS A 79 5.02 20.40 4.59
C LYS A 79 4.23 21.08 3.47
N LEU A 80 3.38 20.35 2.75
CA LEU A 80 2.54 20.91 1.69
C LEU A 80 1.56 21.95 2.23
N LYS A 81 0.95 21.71 3.40
CA LYS A 81 0.09 22.69 4.08
C LYS A 81 0.87 23.96 4.42
N ALA A 82 2.07 23.82 5.01
CA ALA A 82 2.90 24.97 5.37
C ALA A 82 3.34 25.80 4.16
N SER A 83 3.59 25.17 3.00
CA SER A 83 3.92 25.89 1.77
C SER A 83 2.72 26.59 1.13
N ALA A 84 1.50 26.06 1.28
CA ALA A 84 0.29 26.64 0.71
C ALA A 84 -0.27 27.82 1.51
N SER A 85 0.16 27.99 2.77
CA SER A 85 -0.21 29.12 3.63
C SER A 85 0.74 30.32 3.52
N ARG A 86 1.65 30.33 2.55
CA ARG A 86 2.52 31.46 2.20
C ARG A 86 2.05 32.09 0.90
#